data_AF-M0MDM2-F1
#
_entry.id   AF-M0MDM2-F1
#
_cell.length_a   1.000
_cell.length_b   1.000
_cell.length_c   1.000
_cell.angle_alpha   90.00
_cell.angle_beta   90.00
_cell.angle_gamma   90.00
#
_symmetry.space_group_name_H-M   'P 1'
#
loop_
_entity.id
_entity.type
_entity.pdbx_description
1 polymer ?
#
loop_
_entity_poly.entity_id
_entity_poly.type
_entity_poly.pdbx_seq_one_letter_code
_entity_poly.pdbx_strand_id
1 'polypeptide(L)'
;MSDTGEERVRASDGRRLRFEQTVYDEHGEELGTIRGFDDDGFYVTAEEGIVPLETEHARGATPGAGEMDLMWRCWECGEIGKIADIPDECPSCGAPKEDIYYWTED
;
A
#
# COMPACT_ATOMS: atom_id res chain seq x y z
N MET A 1 33.98 -4.86 6.61
CA MET A 1 33.23 -3.58 6.54
C MET A 1 32.49 -3.64 5.22
N SER A 2 31.32 -4.26 5.22
CA SER A 2 30.53 -4.51 4.02
C SER A 2 29.50 -3.39 3.92
N ASP A 3 29.57 -2.65 2.83
CA ASP A 3 28.66 -1.58 2.42
C ASP A 3 27.31 -2.23 2.05
N THR A 4 26.45 -2.42 3.06
CA THR A 4 25.12 -3.00 2.89
C THR A 4 24.17 -1.91 2.37
N GLY A 5 23.81 -2.00 1.09
CA GLY A 5 22.48 -1.62 0.60
C GLY A 5 22.07 -0.16 0.75
N GLU A 6 22.76 0.77 0.09
CA GLU A 6 22.08 1.98 -0.39
C GLU A 6 21.52 1.65 -1.78
N GLU A 7 20.24 1.26 -1.86
CA GLU A 7 19.54 1.15 -3.15
C GLU A 7 19.43 2.54 -3.78
N ARG A 8 20.26 2.77 -4.80
CA ARG A 8 20.47 4.06 -5.46
C ARG A 8 19.49 4.19 -6.63
N VAL A 9 18.24 4.57 -6.34
CA VAL A 9 17.27 4.89 -7.40
C VAL A 9 17.70 6.19 -8.08
N ARG A 10 17.72 6.16 -9.42
CA ARG A 10 18.03 7.33 -10.27
C ARG A 10 16.78 7.76 -11.00
N ALA A 11 16.51 9.07 -10.99
CA ALA A 11 15.52 9.66 -11.88
C ALA A 11 15.95 9.48 -13.34
N SER A 12 14.99 9.63 -14.26
CA SER A 12 15.23 9.49 -15.71
C SER A 12 16.30 10.43 -16.27
N ASP A 13 16.56 11.55 -15.59
CA ASP A 13 17.63 12.51 -15.90
C ASP A 13 18.98 12.22 -15.21
N GLY A 14 19.10 11.10 -14.50
CA GLY A 14 20.31 10.68 -13.81
C GLY A 14 20.51 11.27 -12.41
N ARG A 15 19.58 12.10 -11.90
CA ARG A 15 19.60 12.56 -10.50
C ARG A 15 19.45 11.38 -9.55
N ARG A 16 20.25 11.37 -8.49
CA ARG A 16 20.15 10.38 -7.41
C ARG A 16 19.01 10.78 -6.47
N LEU A 17 18.06 9.87 -6.27
CA LEU A 17 16.97 10.04 -5.31
C LEU A 17 17.39 9.51 -3.93
N ARG A 18 16.83 10.09 -2.87
CA ARG A 18 17.08 9.71 -1.48
C ARG A 18 15.79 9.64 -0.69
N PHE A 19 15.78 8.85 0.38
CA PHE A 19 14.76 8.94 1.41
C PHE A 19 14.69 10.37 1.96
N GLU A 20 13.47 10.80 2.32
CA GLU A 20 13.16 12.13 2.86
C GLU A 20 13.45 13.29 1.90
N GLN A 21 13.74 13.02 0.64
CA GLN A 21 13.93 14.06 -0.37
C GLN A 21 12.57 14.67 -0.76
N THR A 22 12.48 16.00 -0.77
CA THR A 22 11.32 16.72 -1.27
C THR A 22 11.19 16.60 -2.79
N VAL A 23 9.95 16.35 -3.24
CA VAL A 23 9.56 16.23 -4.64
C VAL A 23 8.71 17.44 -4.99
N TYR A 24 8.93 17.98 -6.18
CA TYR A 24 8.21 19.13 -6.70
C TYR A 24 7.60 18.78 -8.05
N ASP A 25 6.50 19.44 -8.39
CA ASP A 25 5.93 19.37 -9.73
C ASP A 25 6.69 20.26 -10.74
N GLU A 26 6.18 20.35 -11.98
CA GLU A 26 6.77 21.19 -13.02
C GLU A 26 6.64 22.70 -12.76
N HIS A 27 5.71 23.11 -11.90
CA HIS A 27 5.46 24.48 -11.49
C HIS A 27 6.28 24.88 -10.25
N GLY A 28 6.96 23.92 -9.61
CA GLY A 28 7.72 24.11 -8.39
C GLY A 28 6.88 24.02 -7.10
N GLU A 29 5.64 23.51 -7.20
CA GLU A 29 4.81 23.19 -6.04
C GLU A 29 5.35 21.92 -5.36
N GLU A 30 5.40 21.94 -4.03
CA GLU A 30 5.83 20.78 -3.25
C GLU A 30 4.77 19.69 -3.32
N LEU A 31 5.18 18.50 -3.75
CA LEU A 31 4.36 17.29 -3.78
C LEU A 31 4.55 16.42 -2.53
N GLY A 32 5.54 16.74 -1.69
CA GLY A 32 5.87 16.04 -0.45
C GLY A 32 7.21 15.31 -0.49
N THR A 33 7.40 14.30 0.36
CA THR A 33 8.70 13.67 0.60
C THR A 33 8.76 12.19 0.24
N ILE A 34 9.91 11.73 -0.30
CA ILE A 34 10.12 10.32 -0.66
C ILE A 34 10.18 9.45 0.61
N ARG A 35 9.29 8.46 0.71
CA ARG A 35 9.22 7.52 1.83
C ARG A 35 9.79 6.13 1.54
N GLY A 36 10.04 5.82 0.27
CA GLY A 36 10.40 4.46 -0.14
C GLY A 36 10.69 4.32 -1.62
N PHE A 37 11.29 3.17 -1.94
CA PHE A 37 11.66 2.73 -3.28
C PHE A 37 11.26 1.27 -3.46
N ASP A 38 11.03 0.87 -4.70
CA ASP A 38 10.82 -0.51 -5.12
C ASP A 38 11.30 -0.71 -6.57
N ASP A 39 11.10 -1.91 -7.12
CA ASP A 39 11.52 -2.27 -8.49
C ASP A 39 10.86 -1.40 -9.58
N ASP A 40 9.66 -0.88 -9.33
CA ASP A 40 8.88 -0.04 -10.25
C ASP A 40 9.13 1.47 -10.04
N GLY A 41 9.62 1.92 -8.88
CA GLY A 41 9.90 3.33 -8.67
C GLY A 41 10.07 3.79 -7.22
N PHE A 42 9.38 4.89 -6.87
CA PHE A 42 9.45 5.52 -5.55
C PHE A 42 8.09 6.04 -5.09
N TYR A 43 7.90 6.09 -3.77
CA TYR A 43 6.68 6.55 -3.13
C TYR A 43 6.88 7.91 -2.46
N VAL A 44 5.91 8.81 -2.61
CA VAL A 44 5.90 10.14 -1.97
C VAL A 44 4.73 10.23 -0.99
N THR A 45 4.98 10.77 0.20
CA THR A 45 3.90 11.16 1.12
C THR A 45 3.39 12.53 0.69
N ALA A 46 2.17 12.59 0.16
CA ALA A 46 1.54 13.84 -0.24
C ALA A 46 1.22 14.73 0.97
N GLU A 47 1.51 16.02 0.87
CA GLU A 47 1.03 17.03 1.82
C GLU A 47 -0.46 17.33 1.63
N GLU A 48 -1.12 17.87 2.67
CA GLU A 48 -2.53 18.25 2.63
C GLU A 48 -2.79 19.30 1.53
N GLY A 49 -3.35 18.86 0.40
CA GLY A 49 -3.73 19.74 -0.71
C GLY A 49 -3.34 19.22 -2.09
N ILE A 50 -2.42 18.24 -2.17
CA ILE A 50 -2.07 17.61 -3.43
C ILE A 50 -3.06 16.49 -3.72
N VAL A 51 -3.95 16.71 -4.68
CA VAL A 51 -4.71 15.61 -5.30
C VAL A 51 -3.75 14.90 -6.25
N PRO A 52 -3.34 13.64 -6.00
CA PRO A 52 -2.57 12.92 -6.98
C PRO A 52 -3.38 12.92 -8.28
N LEU A 53 -2.77 13.39 -9.37
CA LEU A 53 -3.32 13.16 -10.70
C LEU A 53 -3.62 11.68 -10.78
N GLU A 54 -4.87 11.35 -11.13
CA GLU A 54 -5.34 9.99 -11.29
C GLU A 54 -4.52 9.35 -12.41
N THR A 55 -3.32 8.88 -12.07
CA THR A 55 -2.66 7.85 -12.85
C THR A 55 -3.68 6.75 -12.88
N GLU A 56 -4.15 6.41 -14.09
CA GLU A 56 -4.99 5.26 -14.32
C GLU A 56 -4.21 4.01 -13.91
N HIS A 57 -4.05 3.81 -12.59
CA HIS A 57 -4.24 2.53 -11.97
C HIS A 57 -5.68 2.18 -12.25
N ALA A 58 -5.95 1.76 -13.49
CA ALA A 58 -7.02 0.87 -13.79
C ALA A 58 -6.73 -0.47 -13.11
N ARG A 59 -6.70 -0.47 -11.76
CA ARG A 59 -7.36 -1.52 -11.02
C ARG A 59 -8.82 -1.31 -11.37
N GLY A 60 -9.23 -1.97 -12.45
CA GLY A 60 -10.51 -1.74 -13.12
C GLY A 60 -11.65 -1.94 -12.14
N ALA A 61 -12.07 -0.88 -11.46
CA ALA A 61 -13.37 -0.76 -10.85
C ALA A 61 -14.39 -0.56 -11.98
N THR A 62 -14.51 -1.57 -12.85
CA THR A 62 -15.73 -1.72 -13.64
C THR A 62 -16.82 -2.03 -12.61
N PRO A 63 -17.97 -1.32 -12.61
CA PRO A 63 -19.12 -1.77 -11.83
C PRO A 63 -19.50 -3.17 -12.32
N GLY A 64 -19.08 -4.21 -11.57
CA GLY A 64 -19.19 -5.62 -11.96
C GLY A 64 -17.88 -6.39 -12.18
N ALA A 65 -16.68 -5.78 -12.07
CA ALA A 65 -15.39 -6.48 -12.08
C ALA A 65 -14.72 -6.46 -10.70
N GLY A 66 -15.53 -6.69 -9.66
CA GLY A 66 -15.09 -6.60 -8.27
C GLY A 66 -15.97 -7.39 -7.31
N GLU A 67 -16.52 -8.51 -7.75
CA GLU A 67 -17.14 -9.50 -6.85
C GLU A 67 -16.06 -10.34 -6.18
N MET A 68 -14.98 -9.73 -5.70
CA MET A 68 -14.18 -10.36 -4.66
C MET A 68 -15.01 -10.22 -3.38
N ASP A 69 -15.69 -11.29 -3.00
CA ASP A 69 -16.25 -11.42 -1.66
C ASP A 69 -15.08 -11.15 -0.69
N LEU A 70 -15.03 -9.95 -0.12
CA LEU A 70 -14.01 -9.58 0.87
C LEU A 70 -14.04 -10.62 2.00
N MET A 71 -12.88 -11.12 2.39
CA MET A 71 -12.77 -12.18 3.39
C MET A 71 -12.12 -11.64 4.67
N TRP A 72 -12.47 -12.23 5.80
CA TRP A 72 -11.70 -12.13 7.02
C TRP A 72 -10.82 -13.36 7.20
N ARG A 73 -9.71 -13.20 7.90
CA ARG A 73 -8.83 -14.28 8.31
C ARG A 73 -8.43 -14.13 9.78
N CYS A 74 -8.39 -15.23 10.51
CA CYS A 74 -7.85 -15.27 11.86
C CYS A 74 -6.32 -15.32 11.82
N TRP A 75 -5.67 -14.46 12.59
CA TRP A 75 -4.21 -14.43 12.77
C TRP A 75 -3.68 -15.68 13.45
N GLU A 76 -4.37 -16.14 14.49
CA GLU A 76 -3.91 -17.25 15.34
C GLU A 76 -3.99 -18.62 14.65
N CYS A 77 -5.07 -18.90 13.90
CA CYS A 77 -5.29 -20.23 13.31
C CYS A 77 -5.46 -20.25 11.79
N GLY A 78 -5.63 -19.09 11.15
CA GLY A 78 -5.82 -19.00 9.71
C GLY A 78 -7.21 -19.35 9.20
N GLU A 79 -8.21 -19.51 10.09
CA GLU A 79 -9.62 -19.64 9.67
C GLU A 79 -10.02 -18.45 8.78
N ILE A 80 -10.80 -18.72 7.74
CA ILE A 80 -11.25 -17.73 6.76
C ILE A 80 -12.78 -17.70 6.67
N GLY A 81 -13.35 -16.52 6.47
CA GLY A 81 -14.78 -16.35 6.28
C GLY A 81 -15.14 -15.08 5.54
N LYS A 82 -16.43 -14.88 5.24
CA LYS A 82 -16.90 -13.67 4.56
C LYS A 82 -16.84 -12.47 5.50
N ILE A 83 -16.28 -11.34 5.04
CA ILE A 83 -16.15 -10.13 5.87
C ILE A 83 -17.50 -9.61 6.39
N ALA A 84 -18.58 -9.84 5.64
CA ALA A 84 -19.94 -9.47 6.02
C ALA A 84 -20.40 -10.17 7.31
N ASP A 85 -19.81 -11.32 7.61
CA ASP A 85 -20.14 -12.20 8.72
C ASP A 85 -18.97 -12.32 9.73
N ILE A 86 -18.18 -11.26 9.91
CA ILE A 86 -17.04 -11.28 10.85
C ILE A 86 -17.52 -11.50 12.29
N PRO A 87 -17.05 -12.54 13.00
CA PRO A 87 -17.47 -12.82 14.37
C PRO A 87 -16.68 -11.96 15.38
N ASP A 88 -17.17 -11.91 16.62
CA ASP A 88 -16.45 -11.26 17.73
C ASP A 88 -15.33 -12.13 18.32
N GLU A 89 -15.37 -13.44 18.07
CA GLU A 89 -14.33 -14.41 18.42
C GLU A 89 -14.18 -15.44 17.27
N CYS A 90 -12.98 -15.95 17.04
CA CYS A 90 -12.74 -16.93 15.99
C CYS A 90 -13.49 -18.25 16.30
N PRO A 91 -14.33 -18.77 15.40
CA PRO A 91 -15.11 -19.99 15.65
C PRO A 91 -14.24 -21.25 15.76
N SER A 92 -13.02 -21.21 15.20
CA SER A 92 -12.11 -22.36 15.18
C SER A 92 -11.16 -22.40 16.38
N CYS A 93 -10.71 -21.25 16.91
CA CYS A 93 -9.73 -21.22 18.01
C CYS A 93 -10.09 -20.31 19.20
N GLY A 94 -11.16 -19.52 19.12
CA GLY A 94 -11.59 -18.61 20.18
C GLY A 94 -10.74 -17.33 20.33
N ALA A 95 -9.89 -17.01 19.34
CA ALA A 95 -9.13 -15.76 19.34
C ALA A 95 -10.08 -14.55 19.32
N PRO A 96 -9.78 -13.46 20.06
CA PRO A 96 -10.61 -12.26 20.08
C PRO A 96 -10.67 -11.59 18.70
N LYS A 97 -11.68 -10.75 18.49
CA LYS A 97 -11.86 -9.96 17.25
C LYS A 97 -10.62 -9.20 16.78
N GLU A 98 -9.81 -8.74 17.71
CA GLU A 98 -8.56 -8.02 17.45
C GLU A 98 -7.55 -8.85 16.64
N ASP A 99 -7.64 -10.18 16.75
CA ASP A 99 -6.84 -11.16 16.01
C ASP A 99 -7.54 -11.64 14.73
N ILE A 100 -8.60 -10.96 14.29
CA ILE A 100 -9.33 -11.25 13.04
C ILE A 100 -9.27 -10.02 12.13
N TYR A 101 -8.68 -10.17 10.95
CA TYR A 101 -8.41 -9.06 10.03
C TYR A 101 -9.00 -9.30 8.64
N TYR A 102 -9.25 -8.22 7.89
CA TYR A 102 -9.68 -8.34 6.49
C TYR A 102 -8.49 -8.68 5.59
N TRP A 103 -8.72 -9.52 4.59
CA TRP A 103 -7.73 -9.95 3.62
C TRP A 103 -8.39 -10.12 2.25
N THR A 104 -7.68 -9.70 1.21
CA THR A 104 -8.04 -9.95 -0.19
C THR A 104 -7.13 -11.07 -0.70
N GLU A 105 -7.71 -12.16 -1.21
CA GLU A 105 -6.97 -13.17 -1.96
C GLU A 105 -6.18 -12.49 -3.09
N ASP A 106 -4.87 -12.71 -3.12
CA ASP A 106 -3.95 -12.27 -4.18
C ASP A 106 -4.17 -13.09 -5.46
#